data_AF-A0A3M8FU39-F1
#
_entry.id   AF-A0A3M8FU39-F1
#
_cell.length_a   1.000
_cell.length_b   1.000
_cell.length_c   1.000
_cell.angle_alpha   90.00
_cell.angle_beta   90.00
_cell.angle_gamma   90.00
#
_symmetry.space_group_name_H-M   'P 1'
#
loop_
_entity.id
_entity.type
_entity.pdbx_description
1 polymer ?
#
loop_
_entity_poly.entity_id
_entity_poly.type
_entity_poly.pdbx_seq_one_letter_code
_entity_poly.pdbx_strand_id
1 'polypeptide(L)'
;MMTRKLIAFASLGIACSVSAQTTEINPDRYRVESGVAFELLSFGVSHFLFEWTDSSGTFTGLDDPTLEIVAGETYTFQRFDGSHPFAICDDTLPVSGTDGAYDRTTFDSAVINAATLTPIADFTADPGPTTDMITWTPGIDDVGVYYYTCTIIGHPGMTGRIEVIEPVDDCLADVNGDGAVTPTDFTAWINAFNNNLPECDQNGDNACTPTDFTAWINNFNAGC
;
A
#
# COMPACT_ATOMS: atom_id res chain seq x y z
N MET A 1 38.10 33.73 33.45
CA MET A 1 37.38 32.51 33.06
C MET A 1 36.06 32.94 32.45
N MET A 2 35.90 32.79 31.13
CA MET A 2 34.73 33.24 30.38
C MET A 2 34.02 31.98 29.85
N THR A 3 32.87 31.65 30.40
CA THR A 3 32.13 30.42 30.07
C THR A 3 31.26 30.68 28.83
N ARG A 4 31.63 30.09 27.69
CA ARG A 4 30.78 30.08 26.48
C ARG A 4 29.61 29.12 26.71
N LYS A 5 28.39 29.64 26.72
CA LYS A 5 27.17 28.83 26.60
C LYS A 5 26.98 28.46 25.12
N LEU A 6 27.09 27.17 24.80
CA LEU A 6 26.58 26.66 23.52
C LEU A 6 25.05 26.63 23.58
N ILE A 7 24.41 27.30 22.65
CA ILE A 7 22.98 27.16 22.37
C ILE A 7 22.88 26.12 21.26
N ALA A 8 22.38 24.93 21.60
CA ALA A 8 22.06 23.91 20.61
C ALA A 8 20.75 24.32 19.91
N PHE A 9 20.83 24.57 18.61
CA PHE A 9 19.64 24.65 17.76
C PHE A 9 19.21 23.23 17.44
N ALA A 10 18.10 22.80 18.03
CA ALA A 10 17.40 21.61 17.59
C ALA A 10 16.70 21.96 16.26
N SER A 11 17.22 21.45 15.15
CA SER A 11 16.52 21.45 13.87
C SER A 11 15.34 20.49 13.99
N LEU A 12 14.14 21.05 14.12
CA LEU A 12 12.89 20.31 13.98
C LEU A 12 12.78 19.95 12.49
N GLY A 13 13.15 18.73 12.12
CA GLY A 13 12.88 18.21 10.79
C GLY A 13 11.37 18.11 10.63
N ILE A 14 10.80 18.94 9.76
CA ILE A 14 9.43 18.76 9.29
C ILE A 14 9.53 17.64 8.28
N ALA A 15 9.16 16.42 8.68
CA ALA A 15 8.87 15.38 7.71
C ALA A 15 7.66 15.86 6.89
N CYS A 16 7.87 16.09 5.60
CA CYS A 16 6.76 16.30 4.68
C CYS A 16 6.03 14.96 4.63
N SER A 17 4.90 14.84 5.34
CA SER A 17 3.99 13.73 5.11
C SER A 17 3.41 13.95 3.71
N VAL A 18 3.92 13.21 2.72
CA VAL A 18 3.28 13.08 1.42
C VAL A 18 1.85 12.64 1.74
N SER A 19 0.87 13.46 1.40
CA SER A 19 -0.52 13.09 1.65
C SER A 19 -0.84 11.92 0.74
N ALA A 20 -1.47 10.87 1.28
CA ALA A 20 -1.76 9.66 0.51
C ALA A 20 -2.56 9.99 -0.75
N GLN A 21 -2.10 9.44 -1.88
CA GLN A 21 -2.72 9.61 -3.17
C GLN A 21 -3.32 8.26 -3.59
N THR A 22 -4.64 8.20 -3.63
CA THR A 22 -5.36 7.08 -4.24
C THR A 22 -5.55 7.34 -5.73
N THR A 23 -5.25 6.34 -6.55
CA THR A 23 -5.55 6.28 -7.99
C THR A 23 -6.55 5.15 -8.25
N GLU A 24 -7.72 5.48 -8.82
CA GLU A 24 -8.67 4.48 -9.33
C GLU A 24 -8.16 3.91 -10.65
N ILE A 25 -7.76 2.62 -10.64
CA ILE A 25 -7.28 1.92 -11.84
C ILE A 25 -8.47 1.46 -12.67
N ASN A 26 -9.50 0.95 -12.00
CA ASN A 26 -10.81 0.61 -12.54
C ASN A 26 -11.85 0.67 -11.40
N PRO A 27 -13.16 0.50 -11.68
CA PRO A 27 -14.21 0.67 -10.68
C PRO A 27 -14.09 -0.22 -9.43
N ASP A 28 -13.35 -1.31 -9.50
CA ASP A 28 -13.19 -2.29 -8.43
C ASP A 28 -11.73 -2.39 -7.95
N ARG A 29 -10.82 -1.54 -8.43
CA ARG A 29 -9.38 -1.62 -8.15
C ARG A 29 -8.75 -0.25 -7.94
N TYR A 30 -8.13 -0.08 -6.78
CA TYR A 30 -7.59 1.19 -6.30
C TYR A 30 -6.14 1.03 -5.86
N ARG A 31 -5.25 1.89 -6.35
CA ARG A 31 -3.88 2.03 -5.84
C ARG A 31 -3.84 3.09 -4.76
N VAL A 32 -3.28 2.78 -3.61
CA VAL A 32 -3.19 3.66 -2.45
C VAL A 32 -1.71 3.85 -2.09
N GLU A 33 -1.17 4.98 -2.53
CA GLU A 33 0.28 5.21 -2.60
C GLU A 33 0.94 5.56 -1.26
N SER A 34 0.13 5.90 -0.24
CA SER A 34 0.62 6.05 1.14
C SER A 34 -0.41 5.55 2.15
N GLY A 35 0.01 5.37 3.40
CA GLY A 35 -0.80 4.86 4.49
C GLY A 35 -2.12 5.61 4.67
N VAL A 36 -3.23 4.87 4.66
CA VAL A 36 -4.58 5.38 4.95
C VAL A 36 -5.27 4.56 6.04
N ALA A 37 -6.32 5.16 6.61
CA ALA A 37 -7.24 4.45 7.47
C ALA A 37 -8.49 4.03 6.68
N PHE A 38 -8.65 2.72 6.49
CA PHE A 38 -9.85 2.11 5.94
C PHE A 38 -10.87 1.88 7.05
N GLU A 39 -12.04 2.48 6.88
CA GLU A 39 -13.24 2.15 7.62
C GLU A 39 -13.98 1.04 6.88
N LEU A 40 -14.41 0.04 7.63
CA LEU A 40 -15.02 -1.16 7.08
C LEU A 40 -16.43 -1.30 7.64
N LEU A 41 -17.41 -1.29 6.73
CA LEU A 41 -18.83 -1.58 6.96
C LEU A 41 -19.21 -2.89 6.23
N SER A 42 -20.48 -3.25 6.21
CA SER A 42 -20.97 -4.48 5.56
C SER A 42 -22.26 -4.21 4.81
N PHE A 43 -22.39 -4.78 3.62
CA PHE A 43 -23.65 -4.83 2.89
C PHE A 43 -24.20 -6.25 2.88
N GLY A 44 -25.13 -6.51 3.81
CA GLY A 44 -25.71 -7.83 3.98
C GLY A 44 -24.66 -8.85 4.43
N VAL A 45 -24.65 -10.02 3.79
CA VAL A 45 -23.72 -11.13 4.08
C VAL A 45 -22.73 -11.39 2.93
N SER A 46 -22.73 -10.50 1.94
CA SER A 46 -22.03 -10.71 0.68
C SER A 46 -20.86 -9.80 0.50
N HIS A 47 -20.85 -8.60 1.11
CA HIS A 47 -19.80 -7.61 0.84
C HIS A 47 -19.30 -6.90 2.11
N PHE A 48 -17.99 -6.70 2.19
CA PHE A 48 -17.43 -5.60 2.95
C PHE A 48 -17.57 -4.31 2.15
N LEU A 49 -17.86 -3.22 2.85
CA LEU A 49 -17.88 -1.87 2.29
C LEU A 49 -16.66 -1.13 2.80
N PHE A 50 -15.80 -0.68 1.90
CA PHE A 50 -14.64 0.14 2.25
C PHE A 50 -14.96 1.63 2.12
N GLU A 51 -14.51 2.39 3.11
CA GLU A 51 -14.50 3.85 3.09
C GLU A 51 -13.13 4.36 3.56
N TRP A 52 -12.60 5.39 2.89
CA TRP A 52 -11.39 6.09 3.33
C TRP A 52 -11.35 7.51 2.75
N THR A 53 -10.47 8.34 3.29
CA THR A 53 -10.22 9.69 2.77
C THR A 53 -8.73 9.96 2.77
N ASP A 54 -8.26 10.58 1.69
CA ASP A 54 -6.87 11.00 1.50
C ASP A 54 -6.81 12.33 0.71
N SER A 55 -5.65 12.69 0.13
CA SER A 55 -5.56 13.93 -0.69
C SER A 55 -6.29 13.85 -2.02
N SER A 56 -6.51 12.65 -2.56
CA SER A 56 -7.22 12.44 -3.82
C SER A 56 -8.73 12.60 -3.63
N GLY A 57 -9.24 12.35 -2.43
CA GLY A 57 -10.63 12.61 -2.07
C GLY A 57 -11.16 11.64 -1.03
N THR A 58 -12.47 11.45 -1.05
CA THR A 58 -13.19 10.52 -0.16
C THR A 58 -13.81 9.43 -1.01
N PHE A 59 -13.56 8.18 -0.63
CA PHE A 59 -14.07 6.96 -1.24
C PHE A 59 -15.03 6.32 -0.25
N THR A 60 -16.25 5.98 -0.68
CA THR A 60 -17.30 5.48 0.22
C THR A 60 -18.09 4.35 -0.42
N GLY A 61 -18.45 3.35 0.38
CA GLY A 61 -19.37 2.28 -0.02
C GLY A 61 -18.85 1.43 -1.18
N LEU A 62 -17.54 1.18 -1.23
CA LEU A 62 -16.95 0.32 -2.26
C LEU A 62 -17.07 -1.15 -1.84
N ASP A 63 -17.76 -1.94 -2.68
CA ASP A 63 -17.99 -3.37 -2.46
C ASP A 63 -16.71 -4.17 -2.75
N ASP A 64 -16.13 -4.80 -1.72
CA ASP A 64 -14.96 -5.69 -1.80
C ASP A 64 -13.87 -5.27 -2.83
N PRO A 65 -13.35 -4.02 -2.76
CA PRO A 65 -12.38 -3.54 -3.73
C PRO A 65 -11.07 -4.34 -3.68
N THR A 66 -10.43 -4.47 -4.84
CA THR A 66 -9.00 -4.82 -4.89
C THR A 66 -8.17 -3.58 -4.53
N LEU A 67 -7.29 -3.72 -3.54
CA LEU A 67 -6.38 -2.66 -3.11
C LEU A 67 -4.95 -2.97 -3.57
N GLU A 68 -4.32 -2.09 -4.34
CA GLU A 68 -2.86 -2.05 -4.45
C GLU A 68 -2.33 -1.13 -3.34
N ILE A 69 -1.56 -1.67 -2.39
CA ILE A 69 -0.94 -0.91 -1.30
C ILE A 69 0.57 -0.98 -1.40
N VAL A 70 1.26 0.06 -0.94
CA VAL A 70 2.71 0.21 -1.09
C VAL A 70 3.44 -0.37 0.12
N ALA A 71 4.48 -1.18 -0.14
CA ALA A 71 5.39 -1.64 0.90
C ALA A 71 6.11 -0.46 1.58
N GLY A 72 6.23 -0.51 2.90
CA GLY A 72 6.81 0.54 3.75
C GLY A 72 5.78 1.50 4.35
N GLU A 73 4.58 1.55 3.79
CA GLU A 73 3.48 2.40 4.25
C GLU A 73 2.64 1.70 5.33
N THR A 74 1.98 2.48 6.19
CA THR A 74 1.17 1.93 7.30
C THR A 74 -0.31 2.14 7.05
N TYR A 75 -1.04 1.02 6.96
CA TYR A 75 -2.47 0.99 6.72
C TYR A 75 -3.21 0.53 7.97
N THR A 76 -4.38 1.10 8.23
CA THR A 76 -5.25 0.61 9.29
C THR A 76 -6.60 0.16 8.75
N PHE A 77 -7.11 -0.95 9.25
CA PHE A 77 -8.43 -1.48 8.90
C PHE A 77 -9.27 -1.55 10.16
N GLN A 78 -10.29 -0.70 10.24
CA GLN A 78 -11.17 -0.61 11.41
C GLN A 78 -12.58 -1.04 11.05
N ARG A 79 -13.12 -2.01 11.79
CA ARG A 79 -14.51 -2.46 11.66
C ARG A 79 -15.45 -1.60 12.48
N PHE A 80 -16.58 -1.21 11.87
CA PHE A 80 -17.61 -0.40 12.53
C PHE A 80 -18.97 -1.10 12.66
N ASP A 81 -19.21 -2.18 11.92
CA ASP A 81 -20.42 -2.99 12.09
C ASP A 81 -20.22 -4.21 13.01
N GLY A 82 -21.34 -4.81 13.44
CA GLY A 82 -21.39 -5.79 14.53
C GLY A 82 -21.46 -7.27 14.13
N SER A 83 -21.34 -7.63 12.84
CA SER A 83 -21.73 -8.99 12.40
C SER A 83 -20.70 -9.75 11.56
N HIS A 84 -19.64 -9.10 11.08
CA HIS A 84 -18.70 -9.71 10.13
C HIS A 84 -17.25 -9.41 10.52
N PRO A 85 -16.55 -10.37 11.16
CA PRO A 85 -15.12 -10.27 11.40
C PRO A 85 -14.38 -10.23 10.06
N PHE A 86 -13.40 -9.35 9.97
CA PHE A 86 -12.55 -9.16 8.81
C PHE A 86 -11.17 -9.73 9.14
N ALA A 87 -10.62 -10.56 8.25
CA ALA A 87 -9.26 -11.07 8.40
C ALA A 87 -8.46 -10.84 7.13
N ILE A 88 -7.17 -10.49 7.28
CA ILE A 88 -6.20 -10.47 6.18
C ILE A 88 -5.50 -11.83 6.12
N CYS A 89 -5.50 -12.42 4.94
CA CYS A 89 -4.95 -13.73 4.65
C CYS A 89 -3.85 -13.64 3.58
N ASP A 90 -2.90 -14.57 3.61
CA ASP A 90 -1.95 -14.79 2.52
C ASP A 90 -2.60 -15.44 1.29
N ASP A 91 -1.77 -15.72 0.28
CA ASP A 91 -2.18 -16.34 -0.99
C ASP A 91 -2.56 -17.83 -0.87
N THR A 92 -2.47 -18.43 0.32
CA THR A 92 -2.89 -19.81 0.55
C THR A 92 -4.39 -19.95 0.76
N LEU A 93 -5.12 -18.84 0.99
CA LEU A 93 -6.58 -18.84 1.04
C LEU A 93 -7.15 -19.27 -0.33
N PRO A 94 -7.94 -20.35 -0.41
CA PRO A 94 -8.49 -20.79 -1.70
C PRO A 94 -9.57 -19.83 -2.21
N VAL A 95 -9.23 -18.96 -3.16
CA VAL A 95 -10.12 -17.93 -3.72
C VAL A 95 -10.35 -18.14 -5.22
N SER A 96 -11.53 -17.76 -5.71
CA SER A 96 -11.88 -17.67 -7.13
C SER A 96 -12.60 -16.36 -7.42
N GLY A 97 -12.60 -15.90 -8.66
CA GLY A 97 -13.27 -14.66 -9.06
C GLY A 97 -12.32 -13.64 -9.68
N THR A 98 -12.76 -12.39 -9.71
CA THR A 98 -12.03 -11.24 -10.26
C THR A 98 -12.25 -10.02 -9.37
N ASP A 99 -11.56 -8.91 -9.65
CA ASP A 99 -11.73 -7.63 -8.94
C ASP A 99 -13.23 -7.32 -8.69
N GLY A 100 -13.56 -6.94 -7.46
CA GLY A 100 -14.93 -6.62 -7.00
C GLY A 100 -15.88 -7.82 -6.83
N ALA A 101 -15.43 -9.04 -7.12
CA ALA A 101 -16.27 -10.24 -7.07
C ALA A 101 -15.45 -11.51 -6.76
N TYR A 102 -14.66 -11.49 -5.70
CA TYR A 102 -13.95 -12.67 -5.22
C TYR A 102 -14.82 -13.47 -4.24
N ASP A 103 -14.71 -14.80 -4.32
CA ASP A 103 -15.29 -15.73 -3.37
C ASP A 103 -14.21 -16.66 -2.84
N ARG A 104 -14.11 -16.83 -1.53
CA ARG A 104 -13.39 -17.99 -1.00
C ARG A 104 -14.16 -19.28 -1.31
N THR A 105 -13.45 -20.29 -1.77
CA THR A 105 -14.01 -21.59 -2.16
C THR A 105 -14.06 -22.59 -1.00
N THR A 106 -13.34 -22.31 0.09
CA THR A 106 -13.36 -23.11 1.33
C THR A 106 -14.46 -22.63 2.28
N PHE A 107 -15.03 -23.56 3.05
CA PHE A 107 -15.93 -23.29 4.19
C PHE A 107 -15.34 -23.82 5.51
N ASP A 108 -14.08 -24.26 5.49
CA ASP A 108 -13.38 -24.83 6.64
C ASP A 108 -12.64 -23.73 7.42
N SER A 109 -13.04 -23.49 8.67
CA SER A 109 -12.41 -22.48 9.52
C SER A 109 -10.95 -22.77 9.82
N ALA A 110 -10.50 -24.03 9.79
CA ALA A 110 -9.09 -24.36 9.95
C ALA A 110 -8.26 -23.91 8.74
N VAL A 111 -8.83 -23.99 7.53
CA VAL A 111 -8.18 -23.49 6.30
C VAL A 111 -8.13 -21.97 6.32
N ILE A 112 -9.23 -21.31 6.71
CA ILE A 112 -9.27 -19.84 6.82
C ILE A 112 -8.23 -19.36 7.83
N ASN A 113 -8.21 -19.93 9.05
CA ASN A 113 -7.26 -19.55 10.10
C ASN A 113 -5.80 -19.85 9.73
N ALA A 114 -5.54 -20.89 8.93
CA ALA A 114 -4.19 -21.22 8.48
C ALA A 114 -3.67 -20.21 7.45
N ALA A 115 -4.56 -19.61 6.66
CA ALA A 115 -4.23 -18.56 5.69
C ALA A 115 -4.20 -17.15 6.31
N THR A 116 -4.89 -16.91 7.43
CA THR A 116 -4.84 -15.63 8.14
C THR A 116 -3.40 -15.32 8.58
N LEU A 117 -2.96 -14.09 8.30
CA LEU A 117 -1.62 -13.64 8.67
C LEU A 117 -1.39 -13.73 10.17
N THR A 118 -0.13 -13.94 10.55
CA THR A 118 0.24 -14.20 11.95
C THR A 118 0.95 -13.02 12.61
N PRO A 119 0.65 -12.73 13.89
CA PRO A 119 -0.33 -13.39 14.76
C PRO A 119 -1.78 -13.14 14.33
N ILE A 120 -2.65 -14.16 14.37
CA ILE A 120 -4.06 -14.05 13.90
C ILE A 120 -4.80 -12.89 14.57
N ALA A 121 -4.54 -12.64 15.85
CA ALA A 121 -5.17 -11.56 16.61
C ALA A 121 -4.80 -10.15 16.10
N ASP A 122 -3.67 -10.00 15.42
CA ASP A 122 -3.22 -8.72 14.87
C ASP A 122 -3.77 -8.49 13.44
N PHE A 123 -4.26 -9.55 12.79
CA PHE A 123 -4.78 -9.55 11.42
C PHE A 123 -6.25 -9.97 11.34
N THR A 124 -6.95 -9.89 12.47
CA THR A 124 -8.40 -10.00 12.55
C THR A 124 -8.94 -8.74 13.18
N ALA A 125 -9.97 -8.15 12.58
CA ALA A 125 -10.80 -7.12 13.17
C ALA A 125 -12.19 -7.70 13.39
N ASP A 126 -12.51 -8.04 14.63
CA ASP A 126 -13.77 -8.56 15.09
C ASP A 126 -14.84 -7.46 15.20
N PRO A 127 -16.12 -7.79 14.95
CA PRO A 127 -17.20 -6.88 15.27
C PRO A 127 -17.26 -6.62 16.79
N GLY A 128 -17.71 -5.42 17.17
CA GLY A 128 -17.77 -4.96 18.57
C GLY A 128 -18.30 -5.99 19.59
N PRO A 129 -17.87 -5.94 20.86
CA PRO A 129 -17.60 -4.71 21.61
C PRO A 129 -16.14 -4.24 21.62
N THR A 130 -15.23 -4.93 20.95
CA THR A 130 -13.86 -4.46 20.72
C THR A 130 -13.82 -3.58 19.48
N THR A 131 -13.19 -2.42 19.59
CA THR A 131 -12.66 -1.70 18.42
C THR A 131 -11.27 -2.26 18.19
N ASP A 132 -11.17 -3.48 17.68
CA ASP A 132 -9.90 -3.97 17.19
C ASP A 132 -9.65 -3.40 15.79
N MET A 133 -8.40 -3.05 15.57
CA MET A 133 -7.94 -2.35 14.40
C MET A 133 -6.70 -3.09 13.97
N ILE A 134 -6.73 -3.62 12.75
CA ILE A 134 -5.53 -4.14 12.12
C ILE A 134 -4.68 -2.93 11.79
N THR A 135 -3.43 -2.92 12.26
CA THR A 135 -2.41 -1.95 11.85
C THR A 135 -1.34 -2.74 11.12
N TRP A 136 -1.20 -2.52 9.82
CA TRP A 136 -0.30 -3.30 8.98
C TRP A 136 0.66 -2.38 8.23
N THR A 137 1.94 -2.64 8.40
CA THR A 137 3.04 -2.00 7.66
C THR A 137 3.77 -3.10 6.87
N PRO A 138 3.30 -3.50 5.68
CA PRO A 138 3.99 -4.51 4.88
C PRO A 138 5.40 -4.03 4.52
N GLY A 139 6.40 -4.88 4.67
CA GLY A 139 7.77 -4.61 4.22
C GLY A 139 7.97 -4.95 2.74
N ILE A 140 9.16 -4.64 2.23
CA ILE A 140 9.54 -5.00 0.85
C ILE A 140 9.53 -6.52 0.61
N ASP A 141 9.87 -7.29 1.64
CA ASP A 141 9.83 -8.75 1.60
C ASP A 141 8.40 -9.31 1.59
N ASP A 142 7.40 -8.47 1.87
CA ASP A 142 5.97 -8.83 1.88
C ASP A 142 5.28 -8.50 0.55
N VAL A 143 6.00 -8.02 -0.48
CA VAL A 143 5.43 -7.76 -1.82
C VAL A 143 4.82 -9.03 -2.40
N GLY A 144 3.55 -8.94 -2.81
CA GLY A 144 2.81 -10.10 -3.27
C GLY A 144 1.29 -9.95 -3.13
N VAL A 145 0.62 -11.07 -3.28
CA VAL A 145 -0.85 -11.15 -3.26
C VAL A 145 -1.33 -11.63 -1.92
N TYR A 146 -2.33 -10.94 -1.41
CA TYR A 146 -3.06 -11.25 -0.20
C TYR A 146 -4.55 -11.21 -0.50
N TYR A 147 -5.32 -11.78 0.40
CA TYR A 147 -6.76 -11.70 0.38
C TYR A 147 -7.23 -11.12 1.71
N TYR A 148 -8.43 -10.56 1.72
CA TYR A 148 -9.17 -10.40 2.96
C TYR A 148 -10.48 -11.16 2.86
N THR A 149 -10.99 -11.65 3.98
CA THR A 149 -12.25 -12.39 3.98
C THR A 149 -13.00 -12.27 5.30
N CYS A 150 -14.29 -12.57 5.26
CA CYS A 150 -15.07 -12.81 6.47
C CYS A 150 -14.79 -14.21 7.02
N THR A 151 -14.40 -14.28 8.30
CA THR A 151 -14.09 -15.56 8.98
C THR A 151 -15.34 -16.39 9.30
N ILE A 152 -16.54 -15.81 9.19
CA ILE A 152 -17.79 -16.56 9.30
C ILE A 152 -17.93 -17.47 8.08
N ILE A 153 -17.84 -18.78 8.31
CA ILE A 153 -17.81 -19.83 7.27
C ILE A 153 -18.92 -19.71 6.22
N GLY A 154 -20.11 -19.19 6.58
CA GLY A 154 -21.25 -19.01 5.67
C GLY A 154 -21.19 -17.79 4.75
N HIS A 155 -20.17 -16.92 4.86
CA HIS A 155 -20.05 -15.66 4.10
C HIS A 155 -18.86 -15.69 3.13
N PRO A 156 -18.82 -16.58 2.13
CA PRO A 156 -17.67 -16.70 1.23
C PRO A 156 -17.47 -15.51 0.29
N GLY A 157 -18.55 -14.81 -0.06
CA GLY A 157 -18.51 -13.67 -0.98
C GLY A 157 -17.94 -12.39 -0.36
N MET A 158 -17.84 -12.31 0.97
CA MET A 158 -17.15 -11.22 1.66
C MET A 158 -15.65 -11.43 1.58
N THR A 159 -15.12 -11.44 0.37
CA THR A 159 -13.73 -11.71 0.07
C THR A 159 -13.27 -10.72 -0.98
N GLY A 160 -12.10 -10.13 -0.78
CA GLY A 160 -11.44 -9.31 -1.78
C GLY A 160 -9.94 -9.51 -1.73
N ARG A 161 -9.23 -8.72 -2.54
CA ARG A 161 -7.80 -8.89 -2.79
C ARG A 161 -7.02 -7.67 -2.33
N ILE A 162 -5.87 -7.89 -1.73
CA ILE A 162 -4.86 -6.86 -1.51
C ILE A 162 -3.60 -7.28 -2.27
N GLU A 163 -2.98 -6.35 -2.97
CA GLU A 163 -1.70 -6.53 -3.62
C GLU A 163 -0.72 -5.56 -3.01
N VAL A 164 0.26 -6.10 -2.29
CA VAL A 164 1.39 -5.29 -1.80
C VAL A 164 2.34 -5.12 -2.97
N ILE A 165 2.51 -3.88 -3.41
CA ILE A 165 3.43 -3.50 -4.47
C ILE A 165 4.68 -2.85 -3.89
N GLU A 166 5.78 -2.92 -4.63
CA GLU A 166 6.96 -2.13 -4.31
C GLU A 166 6.59 -0.64 -4.32
N PRO A 167 7.19 0.18 -3.45
CA PRO A 167 7.08 1.63 -3.60
C PRO A 167 7.51 1.98 -5.01
N VAL A 168 6.65 2.72 -5.70
CA VAL A 168 7.11 3.44 -6.89
C VAL A 168 8.22 4.32 -6.37
N ASP A 169 9.41 4.21 -6.96
CA ASP A 169 10.52 5.07 -6.58
C ASP A 169 10.09 6.50 -6.96
N ASP A 170 9.40 7.20 -6.05
CA ASP A 170 8.93 8.58 -6.26
C ASP A 170 10.13 9.50 -6.51
N CYS A 171 11.34 9.00 -6.22
CA CYS A 171 12.61 9.53 -6.59
C CYS A 171 13.25 8.79 -7.79
N LEU A 172 12.53 8.45 -8.86
CA LEU A 172 13.16 7.86 -10.06
C LEU A 172 14.40 8.66 -10.53
N ALA A 173 14.38 9.98 -10.30
CA ALA A 173 15.52 10.85 -10.61
C ALA A 173 16.69 10.79 -9.61
N ASP A 174 16.58 10.15 -8.43
CA ASP A 174 17.63 9.85 -7.44
C ASP A 174 18.42 8.60 -7.87
N VAL A 175 19.14 8.75 -8.98
CA VAL A 175 19.85 7.64 -9.62
C VAL A 175 21.07 7.19 -8.80
N ASN A 176 21.53 7.99 -7.83
CA ASN A 176 22.62 7.59 -6.94
C ASN A 176 22.14 6.92 -5.64
N GLY A 177 20.83 6.94 -5.36
CA GLY A 177 20.18 6.33 -4.20
C GLY A 177 20.56 6.96 -2.86
N ASP A 178 20.90 8.26 -2.85
CA ASP A 178 21.30 8.97 -1.63
C ASP A 178 20.13 9.59 -0.84
N GLY A 179 18.91 9.43 -1.36
CA GLY A 179 17.66 9.87 -0.77
C GLY A 179 17.31 11.31 -1.11
N ALA A 180 18.00 11.94 -2.07
CA ALA A 180 17.72 13.30 -2.50
C ALA A 180 17.97 13.50 -4.00
N VAL A 181 16.97 14.01 -4.72
CA VAL A 181 17.14 14.44 -6.11
C VAL A 181 17.94 15.74 -6.18
N THR A 182 19.20 15.64 -6.60
CA THR A 182 20.11 16.76 -6.75
C THR A 182 20.90 16.67 -8.07
N PRO A 183 21.71 17.68 -8.43
CA PRO A 183 22.54 17.58 -9.63
C PRO A 183 23.56 16.41 -9.63
N THR A 184 23.83 15.76 -8.48
CA THR A 184 24.67 14.56 -8.47
C THR A 184 24.00 13.38 -9.16
N ASP A 185 22.67 13.32 -9.15
CA ASP A 185 21.92 12.25 -9.81
C ASP A 185 21.99 12.31 -11.31
N PHE A 186 22.12 13.52 -11.88
CA PHE A 186 22.38 13.64 -13.30
C PHE A 186 23.70 12.95 -13.69
N THR A 187 24.71 13.04 -12.81
CA THR A 187 26.00 12.37 -13.05
C THR A 187 25.85 10.85 -12.93
N ALA A 188 25.06 10.38 -11.97
CA ALA A 188 24.74 8.95 -11.83
C ALA A 188 23.95 8.43 -13.04
N TRP A 189 22.94 9.18 -13.51
CA TRP A 189 22.17 8.86 -14.71
C TRP A 189 23.04 8.79 -15.96
N ILE A 190 23.97 9.74 -16.18
CA ILE A 190 24.92 9.66 -17.30
C ILE A 190 25.79 8.39 -17.22
N ASN A 191 26.23 8.02 -16.02
CA ASN A 191 26.99 6.78 -15.84
C ASN A 191 26.15 5.54 -16.14
N ALA A 192 24.89 5.49 -15.67
CA ALA A 192 23.95 4.42 -15.97
C ALA A 192 23.69 4.32 -17.48
N PHE A 193 23.41 5.43 -18.14
CA PHE A 193 23.16 5.51 -19.58
C PHE A 193 24.34 5.02 -20.41
N ASN A 194 25.56 5.47 -20.09
CA ASN A 194 26.77 5.07 -20.83
C ASN A 194 27.16 3.60 -20.63
N ASN A 195 26.73 2.98 -19.52
CA ASN A 195 27.01 1.58 -19.22
C ASN A 195 25.78 0.67 -19.44
N ASN A 196 24.67 1.22 -19.93
CA ASN A 196 23.42 0.51 -20.18
C ASN A 196 22.92 -0.26 -18.93
N LEU A 197 22.95 0.42 -17.77
CA LEU A 197 22.49 -0.12 -16.48
C LEU A 197 20.98 0.14 -16.28
N PRO A 198 20.24 -0.66 -15.50
CA PRO A 198 18.79 -0.51 -15.37
C PRO A 198 18.31 0.89 -14.94
N GLU A 199 19.10 1.60 -14.14
CA GLU A 199 18.72 2.88 -13.54
C GLU A 199 18.68 4.05 -14.56
N CYS A 200 19.14 3.83 -15.81
CA CYS A 200 18.90 4.81 -16.87
C CYS A 200 17.50 4.77 -17.46
N ASP A 201 16.71 3.71 -17.23
CA ASP A 201 15.31 3.65 -17.64
C ASP A 201 14.48 4.52 -16.71
N GLN A 202 14.02 5.65 -17.24
CA GLN A 202 13.31 6.68 -16.48
C GLN A 202 11.85 6.78 -16.90
N ASN A 203 11.46 6.09 -17.98
CA ASN A 203 10.08 6.03 -18.48
C ASN A 203 9.42 4.65 -18.27
N GLY A 204 10.16 3.67 -17.73
CA GLY A 204 9.68 2.33 -17.39
C GLY A 204 9.45 1.43 -18.61
N ASP A 205 10.06 1.71 -19.76
CA ASP A 205 9.86 0.92 -20.99
C ASP A 205 10.83 -0.27 -21.15
N ASN A 206 11.67 -0.50 -20.14
CA ASN A 206 12.75 -1.50 -20.07
C ASN A 206 13.87 -1.29 -21.10
N ALA A 207 14.05 -0.07 -21.64
CA ALA A 207 15.14 0.23 -22.55
C ALA A 207 15.77 1.60 -22.25
N CYS A 208 17.09 1.61 -22.02
CA CYS A 208 17.83 2.87 -21.95
C CYS A 208 18.05 3.48 -23.32
N THR A 209 17.23 4.46 -23.66
CA THR A 209 17.29 5.19 -24.92
C THR A 209 17.29 6.71 -24.69
N PRO A 210 17.50 7.53 -25.72
CA PRO A 210 17.44 8.98 -25.55
C PRO A 210 16.10 9.52 -25.03
N THR A 211 15.00 8.74 -25.06
CA THR A 211 13.72 9.16 -24.46
C THR A 211 13.80 9.26 -22.95
N ASP A 212 14.66 8.47 -22.30
CA ASP A 212 14.87 8.49 -20.86
C ASP A 212 15.45 9.80 -20.34
N PHE A 213 16.22 10.52 -21.17
CA PHE A 213 16.70 11.83 -20.78
C PHE A 213 15.53 12.82 -20.56
N THR A 214 14.50 12.72 -21.39
CA THR A 214 13.31 13.58 -21.26
C THR A 214 12.50 13.16 -20.03
N ALA A 215 12.38 11.86 -19.77
CA ALA A 215 11.72 11.36 -18.58
C ALA A 215 12.49 11.74 -17.30
N TRP A 216 13.81 11.61 -17.27
CA TRP A 216 14.66 12.05 -16.17
C TRP A 216 14.47 13.53 -15.85
N ILE A 217 14.41 14.42 -16.86
CA ILE A 217 14.13 15.84 -16.64
C ILE A 217 12.76 16.04 -16.00
N ASN A 218 11.74 15.29 -16.44
CA ASN A 218 10.41 15.40 -15.86
C ASN A 218 10.40 14.94 -14.40
N ASN A 219 11.04 13.79 -14.11
CA ASN A 219 11.18 13.24 -12.77
C ASN A 219 11.99 14.20 -11.86
N PHE A 220 13.10 14.76 -12.34
CA PHE A 220 13.92 15.72 -11.61
C PHE A 220 13.16 16.99 -11.23
N ASN A 221 12.31 17.50 -12.14
CA ASN A 221 11.49 18.69 -11.88
C ASN A 221 10.26 18.40 -11.02
N ALA A 222 9.76 17.16 -11.03
CA ALA A 222 8.73 16.69 -10.11
C ALA A 222 9.28 16.56 -8.68
N GLY A 223 10.56 16.18 -8.56
CA GLY A 223 11.25 16.00 -7.29
C GLY A 223 11.02 14.61 -6.70
N CYS A 224 11.25 14.54 -5.39
CA CYS A 224 10.70 13.59 -4.45
C CYS A 224 9.80 14.39 -3.49
#